data_AF-A0A521MJN7-F1
#
_entry.id   AF-A0A521MJN7-F1
#
_cell.length_a   1.000
_cell.length_b   1.000
_cell.length_c   1.000
_cell.angle_alpha   90.00
_cell.angle_beta   90.00
_cell.angle_gamma   90.00
#
_symmetry.space_group_name_H-M   'P 1'
#
loop_
_entity.id
_entity.type
_entity.pdbx_description
1 polymer ?
#
loop_
_entity_poly.entity_id
_entity_poly.type
_entity_poly.pdbx_seq_one_letter_code
_entity_poly.pdbx_strand_id
1 'polypeptide(L)'
;MSKFENLKTGVVVSVDDSKDDRFVSGWKLFGTASPATKSDAPDKSWKVEELKAYAEEHTIDLGEATKKDDIIAVIAASSTSPAGE
;
A
#
# COMPACT_ATOMS: atom_id res chain seq x y z
N MET A 1 -11.96 0.11 17.34
CA MET A 1 -10.82 1.09 17.36
C MET A 1 -10.16 1.29 16.00
N SER A 2 -10.61 2.29 15.23
CA SER A 2 -9.90 2.83 14.07
C SER A 2 -8.88 3.88 14.51
N LYS A 3 -7.74 3.93 13.84
CA LYS A 3 -6.68 4.90 14.12
C LYS A 3 -6.78 6.03 13.10
N PHE A 4 -6.69 7.28 13.53
CA PHE A 4 -6.77 8.46 12.69
C PHE A 4 -5.56 9.37 12.93
N GLU A 5 -4.98 9.89 11.86
CA GLU A 5 -3.85 10.82 11.87
C GLU A 5 -4.32 12.21 11.45
N ASN A 6 -4.05 13.22 12.28
CA ASN A 6 -4.34 14.61 11.95
C ASN A 6 -3.37 15.12 10.88
N LEU A 7 -3.89 15.59 9.74
CA LEU A 7 -3.08 16.05 8.61
C LEU A 7 -2.33 17.35 8.88
N LYS A 8 -2.75 18.13 9.88
CA LYS A 8 -2.17 19.43 10.23
C LYS A 8 -1.10 19.33 11.31
N THR A 9 -1.25 18.40 12.25
CA THR A 9 -0.37 18.27 13.41
C THR A 9 0.40 16.96 13.48
N GLY A 10 0.05 15.95 12.67
CA GLY A 10 0.65 14.61 12.71
C GLY A 10 0.27 13.80 13.96
N VAL A 11 -0.68 14.27 14.75
CA VAL A 11 -1.13 13.58 15.97
C VAL A 11 -2.01 12.39 15.59
N VAL A 12 -1.70 11.22 16.17
CA VAL A 12 -2.43 9.97 15.91
C VAL A 12 -3.29 9.58 17.11
N VAL A 13 -4.58 9.39 16.89
CA VAL A 13 -5.55 9.00 17.92
C VAL A 13 -6.27 7.70 17.55
N SER A 14 -6.68 6.93 18.56
CA SER A 14 -7.47 5.71 18.39
C SER A 14 -8.91 6.00 18.80
N VAL A 15 -9.86 5.78 17.90
CA VAL A 15 -11.29 6.04 18.09
C VAL A 15 -12.04 4.75 17.96
N ASP A 16 -12.95 4.45 18.88
CA ASP A 16 -13.68 3.19 18.80
C ASP A 16 -14.69 3.16 17.65
N ASP A 17 -15.31 4.30 17.35
CA ASP A 17 -16.21 4.50 16.21
C ASP A 17 -15.47 4.97 14.94
N SER A 18 -15.54 4.16 13.89
CA SER A 18 -14.85 4.40 12.62
C SER A 18 -15.57 5.37 11.68
N LYS A 19 -16.77 5.86 12.03
CA LYS A 19 -17.63 6.68 11.15
C LYS A 19 -17.85 8.10 11.66
N ASP A 20 -17.13 8.51 12.69
CA ASP A 20 -17.27 9.86 13.24
C ASP A 20 -16.82 10.91 12.19
N ASP A 21 -17.79 11.62 11.61
CA ASP A 21 -17.59 12.60 10.53
C ASP A 21 -16.68 13.78 10.94
N ARG A 22 -16.35 13.93 12.23
CA ARG A 22 -15.38 14.92 12.68
C ARG A 22 -13.95 14.60 12.27
N PHE A 23 -13.67 13.36 11.88
CA PHE A 23 -12.34 12.93 11.40
C PHE A 23 -12.19 13.02 9.87
N VAL A 24 -13.25 13.06 9.06
CA VAL A 24 -13.10 13.19 7.59
C VAL A 24 -12.56 14.55 7.15
N SER A 25 -12.77 15.60 7.95
CA SER A 25 -12.31 16.96 7.63
C SER A 25 -10.98 17.28 8.33
N GLY A 26 -9.89 16.77 7.76
CA GLY A 26 -8.53 17.06 8.22
C GLY A 26 -7.85 15.92 9.00
N TRP A 27 -8.48 14.76 9.11
CA TRP A 27 -7.83 13.54 9.57
C TRP A 27 -7.89 12.46 8.50
N LYS A 28 -6.85 11.63 8.47
CA LYS A 28 -6.73 10.46 7.59
C LYS A 28 -6.81 9.20 8.43
N LEU A 29 -7.55 8.20 7.95
CA LEU A 29 -7.58 6.89 8.60
C LEU A 29 -6.21 6.23 8.46
N PHE A 30 -5.54 6.02 9.60
CA PHE A 30 -4.24 5.41 9.70
C PHE A 30 -4.41 3.89 9.58
N GLY A 31 -4.08 3.34 8.41
CA GLY A 31 -4.17 1.91 8.13
C GLY A 31 -5.28 1.48 7.17
N THR A 32 -6.15 2.39 6.71
CA THR A 32 -6.85 2.15 5.44
C THR A 32 -5.92 2.64 4.35
N ALA A 33 -5.39 1.71 3.54
CA ALA A 33 -4.75 2.02 2.29
C ALA A 33 -5.65 2.99 1.51
N SER A 34 -5.38 4.28 1.62
CA SER A 34 -6.09 5.27 0.83
C SER A 34 -5.69 5.01 -0.63
N PRO A 35 -6.62 5.09 -1.58
CA PRO A 35 -6.29 5.19 -2.98
C PRO A 35 -5.67 6.57 -3.19
N ALA A 36 -4.42 6.73 -2.75
CA ALA A 36 -3.51 7.52 -3.54
C ALA A 36 -3.59 6.96 -4.95
N THR A 37 -3.45 7.82 -5.95
CA THR A 37 -3.23 7.49 -7.35
C THR A 37 -2.00 6.56 -7.47
N LYS A 38 -2.12 5.34 -6.96
CA LYS A 38 -1.23 4.22 -7.16
C LYS A 38 -1.39 4.00 -8.64
N SER A 39 -0.38 4.44 -9.41
CA SER A 39 -0.10 3.71 -10.64
C SER A 39 -0.23 2.24 -10.29
N ASP A 40 -0.96 1.47 -11.09
CA ASP A 40 -1.18 0.04 -10.90
C ASP A 40 0.15 -0.76 -10.77
N ALA A 41 1.28 -0.09 -11.02
CA ALA A 41 2.62 -0.56 -10.75
C ALA A 41 3.02 -0.40 -9.26
N PRO A 42 3.44 -1.50 -8.61
CA PRO A 42 4.09 -1.42 -7.30
C PRO A 42 5.35 -0.57 -7.38
N ASP A 43 5.48 0.40 -6.47
CA ASP A 43 6.58 1.36 -6.46
C ASP A 43 7.25 1.44 -5.08
N LYS A 44 8.34 2.23 -4.98
CA LYS A 44 9.13 2.41 -3.75
C LYS A 44 8.32 2.93 -2.55
N SER A 45 7.15 3.52 -2.81
CA SER A 45 6.18 3.97 -1.82
C SER A 45 5.43 2.84 -1.13
N TRP A 46 5.37 1.64 -1.71
CA TRP A 46 4.74 0.46 -1.11
C TRP A 46 5.65 -0.15 -0.03
N LYS A 47 5.05 -0.76 1.00
CA LYS A 47 5.80 -1.55 2.00
C LYS A 47 6.20 -2.90 1.43
N VAL A 48 7.28 -3.48 1.98
CA VAL A 48 7.71 -4.86 1.65
C VAL A 48 6.54 -5.82 1.84
N GLU A 49 5.78 -5.66 2.92
CA GLU A 49 4.60 -6.50 3.21
C GLU A 49 3.51 -6.36 2.15
N GLU A 50 3.20 -5.13 1.70
CA GLU A 50 2.24 -4.88 0.61
C GLU A 50 2.73 -5.47 -0.72
N LEU A 51 4.03 -5.35 -1.03
CA LEU A 51 4.63 -5.89 -2.24
C LEU A 51 4.60 -7.42 -2.25
N LYS A 52 4.90 -8.07 -1.12
CA LYS A 52 4.81 -9.53 -0.98
C LYS A 52 3.37 -10.02 -1.13
N ALA A 53 2.42 -9.34 -0.48
CA ALA A 53 1.01 -9.66 -0.63
C ALA A 53 0.54 -9.56 -2.09
N TYR A 54 0.97 -8.52 -2.81
CA TYR A 54 0.67 -8.38 -4.24
C TYR A 54 1.29 -9.50 -5.08
N ALA A 55 2.55 -9.85 -4.80
CA ALA A 55 3.21 -10.95 -5.49
C ALA A 55 2.49 -12.29 -5.24
N GLU A 56 2.09 -12.57 -4.00
CA GLU A 56 1.33 -13.78 -3.66
C GLU A 56 -0.06 -13.80 -4.33
N GLU A 57 -0.77 -12.67 -4.33
CA GLU A 57 -2.09 -12.54 -4.99
C GLU A 57 -2.00 -12.74 -6.50
N HIS A 58 -0.94 -12.24 -7.13
CA HIS A 58 -0.68 -12.38 -8.56
C HIS A 58 0.11 -13.65 -8.92
N THR A 59 0.39 -14.53 -7.95
CA THR A 59 1.20 -15.75 -8.14
C THR A 59 2.58 -15.47 -8.76
N ILE A 60 3.18 -14.36 -8.40
CA ILE A 60 4.51 -13.93 -8.81
C ILE A 60 5.53 -14.53 -7.83
N ASP A 61 6.45 -15.33 -8.35
CA ASP A 61 7.54 -15.88 -7.56
C ASP A 61 8.57 -14.79 -7.27
N LEU A 62 8.67 -14.40 -5.99
CA LEU A 62 9.69 -13.44 -5.55
C LEU A 62 11.09 -14.07 -5.43
N GLY A 63 11.22 -15.40 -5.48
CA GLY A 63 12.50 -16.09 -5.35
C GLY A 63 13.34 -15.61 -4.16
N GLU A 64 14.55 -15.15 -4.44
CA GLU A 64 15.50 -14.61 -3.44
C GLU A 64 15.32 -13.09 -3.18
N ALA A 65 14.28 -12.48 -3.76
CA ALA A 65 13.99 -11.06 -3.60
C ALA A 65 13.54 -10.75 -2.17
N THR A 66 14.51 -10.32 -1.36
CA THR A 66 14.29 -9.90 0.03
C THR A 66 14.35 -8.38 0.20
N LYS A 67 14.81 -7.65 -0.83
CA LYS A 67 14.92 -6.19 -0.83
C LYS A 67 13.74 -5.56 -1.55
N LYS A 68 13.28 -4.41 -1.06
CA LYS A 68 12.19 -3.63 -1.70
C LYS A 68 12.38 -3.44 -3.20
N ASP A 69 13.54 -2.94 -3.62
CA ASP A 69 13.83 -2.72 -5.05
C ASP A 69 13.77 -4.03 -5.86
N ASP A 70 14.27 -5.12 -5.29
CA ASP A 70 14.31 -6.43 -5.94
C ASP A 70 12.91 -7.00 -6.12
N ILE A 71 12.09 -6.94 -5.05
CA ILE A 71 10.68 -7.34 -5.07
C ILE A 71 9.89 -6.52 -6.09
N ILE A 72 10.08 -5.20 -6.11
CA ILE A 72 9.44 -4.31 -7.10
C ILE A 72 9.88 -4.70 -8.52
N ALA A 73 11.16 -4.97 -8.74
CA ALA A 73 11.68 -5.35 -10.04
C ALA A 73 11.10 -6.69 -10.51
N VAL A 74 11.00 -7.69 -9.63
CA VAL A 74 10.39 -8.98 -9.96
C VAL A 74 8.91 -8.85 -10.28
N ILE A 75 8.17 -8.09 -9.47
CA ILE A 75 6.74 -7.85 -9.72
C ILE A 75 6.53 -7.08 -11.02
N ALA A 76 7.33 -6.04 -11.28
CA ALA A 76 7.28 -5.27 -12.52
C ALA A 76 7.65 -6.14 -13.73
N ALA A 77 8.66 -7.01 -13.61
CA ALA A 77 9.07 -7.95 -14.66
C ALA A 77 7.99 -9.01 -14.95
N SER A 78 7.25 -9.45 -13.94
CA SER A 78 6.15 -10.41 -14.12
C SER A 78 4.86 -9.76 -14.63
N SER A 79 4.61 -8.50 -14.24
CA SER A 79 3.46 -7.71 -14.70
C SER A 79 3.66 -7.19 -16.13
N THR A 80 4.90 -6.96 -16.56
CA THR A 80 5.27 -6.68 -17.96
C THR A 80 5.43 -7.95 -18.79
N SER A 81 4.59 -8.96 -18.61
CA SER A 81 4.51 -10.06 -19.58
C SER A 81 4.01 -9.48 -20.91
N PRO A 82 4.82 -9.51 -21.99
CA PRO A 82 4.47 -8.84 -23.23
C PRO A 82 3.33 -9.61 -23.89
N ALA A 83 2.17 -8.96 -24.04
CA ALA A 83 1.22 -9.34 -25.07
C ALA A 83 1.88 -9.08 -26.43
N GLY A 84 2.44 -10.11 -27.03
CA GLY A 84 2.94 -10.08 -28.40
C GLY A 84 3.91 -11.22 -28.69
N GLU A 85 3.38 -12.38 -29.07
CA GLU A 85 3.51 -12.98 -30.41
C GLU A 85 2.52 -14.13 -30.59
#